data_AF-A0A842UPA7-F1
#
_entry.id   AF-A0A842UPA7-F1
#
_cell.length_a   1.000
_cell.length_b   1.000
_cell.length_c   1.000
_cell.angle_alpha   90.00
_cell.angle_beta   90.00
_cell.angle_gamma   90.00
#
_symmetry.space_group_name_H-M   'P 1'
#
loop_
_entity.id
_entity.type
_entity.pdbx_description
1 polymer ?
#
loop_
_entity_poly.entity_id
_entity_poly.type
_entity_poly.pdbx_seq_one_letter_code
_entity_poly.pdbx_strand_id
1 'polypeptide(L)'
;MIDTGYLVTIGIFVIYYIGVLFGEREIMQDPRDIIEKFLSVVLLYAGISLIYFSITGNYLFNDSATTYNIYIFLIGFIAVLWTIPNLMNKFTFFRNFVKTKHFHTDDGDDLSKPKKLRK
;
A
#
# COMPACT_ATOMS: atom_id res chain seq x y z
N MET A 1 7.58 27.31 20.42
CA MET A 1 6.46 27.87 19.63
C MET A 1 5.71 26.68 19.06
N ILE A 2 4.38 26.67 19.12
CA ILE A 2 3.59 25.58 18.54
C ILE A 2 3.48 25.88 17.05
N ASP A 3 3.92 24.94 16.20
CA ASP A 3 3.83 25.09 14.75
C ASP A 3 2.36 25.09 14.29
N THR A 4 2.02 26.05 13.44
CA THR A 4 0.67 26.24 12.92
C THR A 4 0.14 25.00 12.20
N GLY A 5 1.00 24.25 11.49
CA GLY A 5 0.64 22.99 10.84
C GLY A 5 0.14 21.92 11.82
N TYR A 6 0.69 21.88 13.03
CA TYR A 6 0.25 20.95 14.07
C TYR A 6 -1.15 21.30 14.59
N LEU A 7 -1.42 22.59 14.80
CA LEU A 7 -2.75 23.09 15.17
C LEU A 7 -3.80 22.78 14.10
N VAL A 8 -3.46 22.94 12.83
CA VAL A 8 -4.37 22.61 11.72
C VAL A 8 -4.65 21.12 11.67
N THR A 9 -3.61 20.28 11.82
CA THR A 9 -3.78 18.81 11.82
C THR A 9 -4.67 18.36 12.97
N ILE A 10 -4.45 18.89 14.18
CA ILE A 10 -5.33 18.62 15.34
C ILE A 10 -6.75 19.09 15.06
N GLY A 11 -6.92 20.30 14.53
CA GLY A 11 -8.25 20.85 14.23
C GLY A 11 -9.03 19.98 13.25
N ILE A 12 -8.40 19.56 12.15
CA ILE A 12 -8.98 18.65 11.17
C ILE A 12 -9.32 17.30 11.81
N PHE A 13 -8.43 16.76 12.64
CA PHE A 13 -8.67 15.49 13.33
C PHE A 13 -9.85 15.58 14.30
N VAL A 14 -9.98 16.67 15.07
CA VAL A 14 -11.11 16.89 15.98
C VAL A 14 -12.41 17.01 15.19
N ILE A 15 -12.43 17.75 14.09
CA ILE A 15 -13.62 17.86 13.22
C ILE A 15 -13.99 16.49 12.65
N TYR A 16 -13.01 15.74 12.15
CA TYR A 16 -13.22 14.38 11.65
C TYR A 16 -13.78 13.47 12.76
N TYR A 17 -13.18 13.49 13.95
CA TYR A 17 -13.59 12.67 15.09
C TYR A 17 -15.04 12.99 15.51
N ILE A 18 -15.38 14.27 15.61
CA ILE A 18 -16.74 14.71 15.89
C ILE A 18 -17.71 14.24 14.80
N GLY A 19 -17.32 14.35 13.52
CA GLY A 19 -18.12 13.87 12.39
C GLY A 19 -18.41 12.37 12.47
N VAL A 20 -17.40 11.56 12.82
CA VAL A 20 -17.59 10.12 13.03
C VAL A 20 -18.48 9.85 14.23
N LEU A 21 -18.30 10.58 15.34
CA LEU A 21 -19.10 10.43 16.55
C LEU A 21 -20.59 10.71 16.27
N PHE A 22 -20.91 11.66 15.39
CA PHE A 22 -22.29 11.93 14.96
C PHE A 22 -22.84 10.90 13.96
N GLY A 23 -22.01 10.40 13.04
CA GLY A 23 -22.43 9.49 11.97
C GLY A 23 -22.59 8.05 12.43
N GLU A 24 -21.56 7.49 13.07
CA GLU A 24 -21.54 6.09 13.54
C GLU A 24 -22.22 5.95 14.91
N ARG A 25 -22.37 7.05 15.68
CA ARG A 25 -22.90 7.07 17.07
C ARG A 25 -22.22 6.09 18.04
N GLU A 26 -21.10 5.50 17.64
CA GLU A 26 -20.27 4.66 18.47
C GLU A 26 -19.02 5.44 18.86
N ILE A 27 -18.73 5.45 20.15
CA ILE A 27 -17.43 5.89 20.64
C ILE A 27 -16.44 4.83 20.19
N MET A 28 -15.42 5.19 19.42
CA MET A 28 -14.33 4.26 19.12
C MET A 28 -13.73 3.74 20.42
N GLN A 29 -14.01 2.49 20.77
CA GLN A 29 -13.48 1.86 21.98
C GLN A 29 -12.15 1.15 21.70
N ASP A 30 -11.94 0.71 20.45
CA ASP A 30 -10.72 0.04 20.06
C ASP A 30 -9.60 1.04 19.71
N PRO A 31 -8.45 1.00 20.41
CA PRO A 31 -7.35 1.92 20.17
C PRO A 31 -6.76 1.76 18.76
N ARG A 32 -6.92 0.59 18.15
CA ARG A 32 -6.44 0.30 16.80
C ARG A 32 -7.18 1.12 15.74
N ASP A 33 -8.50 1.23 15.85
CA ASP A 33 -9.33 1.98 14.90
C ASP A 33 -9.04 3.48 14.98
N ILE A 34 -8.77 3.98 16.19
CA ILE A 34 -8.37 5.37 16.40
C ILE A 34 -7.06 5.67 15.69
N ILE A 35 -6.06 4.79 15.84
CA ILE A 35 -4.75 4.94 15.19
C ILE A 35 -4.89 4.89 13.67
N GLU A 36 -5.71 3.99 13.14
CA GLU A 36 -5.92 3.86 11.70
C GLU A 36 -6.60 5.10 11.11
N LYS A 37 -7.68 5.57 11.73
CA LYS A 37 -8.39 6.78 11.30
C LYS A 37 -7.52 8.03 11.46
N PHE A 38 -6.75 8.15 12.54
CA PHE A 38 -5.76 9.22 12.72
C PHE A 38 -4.68 9.20 11.64
N LEU A 39 -4.12 8.02 11.35
CA LEU A 39 -3.11 7.85 10.32
C LEU A 39 -3.64 8.25 8.93
N SER A 40 -4.90 7.92 8.62
CA SER A 40 -5.55 8.35 7.39
C SER A 40 -5.65 9.87 7.27
N VAL A 41 -6.04 10.57 8.34
CA VAL A 41 -6.11 12.04 8.37
C VAL A 41 -4.72 12.67 8.19
N VAL A 42 -3.70 12.13 8.86
CA VAL A 42 -2.32 12.60 8.72
C VAL A 42 -1.80 12.38 7.29
N LEU A 43 -2.10 11.23 6.68
CA LEU A 43 -1.72 10.96 5.29
C LEU A 43 -2.41 11.88 4.30
N LEU A 44 -3.71 12.15 4.52
CA LEU A 44 -4.46 13.08 3.69
C LEU A 44 -3.86 14.48 3.75
N TYR A 45 -3.57 14.98 4.96
CA TYR A 45 -2.92 16.26 5.16
C TYR A 45 -1.53 16.30 4.50
N ALA A 46 -0.72 15.25 4.70
CA ALA A 46 0.60 15.13 4.08
C ALA A 46 0.52 15.13 2.54
N GLY A 47 -0.46 14.42 1.97
CA GLY A 47 -0.70 14.39 0.53
C GLY A 47 -1.09 15.75 -0.03
N ILE A 48 -2.06 16.45 0.58
CA ILE A 48 -2.47 17.80 0.18
C ILE A 48 -1.30 18.77 0.30
N SER A 49 -0.55 18.70 1.40
CA SER A 49 0.60 19.56 1.66
C SER A 49 1.70 19.40 0.61
N LEU A 50 1.96 18.16 0.16
CA LEU A 50 2.91 17.89 -0.93
C LEU A 50 2.42 18.36 -2.29
N ILE A 51 1.14 18.17 -2.61
CA ILE A 51 0.56 18.69 -3.86
C ILE A 51 0.69 20.20 -3.90
N TYR A 52 0.36 20.88 -2.80
CA TYR A 52 0.52 22.33 -2.68
C TYR A 52 1.97 22.78 -2.88
N PHE A 53 2.92 22.11 -2.22
CA PHE A 53 4.35 22.42 -2.37
C PHE A 53 4.83 22.20 -3.81
N SER A 54 4.39 21.13 -4.46
CA SER A 54 4.72 20.84 -5.86
C SER A 54 4.26 21.94 -6.82
N ILE A 55 3.10 22.55 -6.57
CA ILE A 55 2.53 23.60 -7.41
C ILE A 55 3.12 24.97 -7.09
N THR A 56 3.26 25.28 -5.79
CA THR A 56 3.52 26.65 -5.31
C THR A 56 4.98 26.90 -4.95
N GLY A 57 5.77 25.84 -4.74
CA GLY A 57 7.16 25.90 -4.25
C GLY A 57 7.31 26.34 -2.79
N ASN A 58 6.19 26.65 -2.11
CA ASN A 58 6.15 27.15 -0.74
C ASN A 58 5.60 26.08 0.21
N TYR A 59 6.11 26.08 1.45
CA TYR A 59 5.61 25.20 2.50
C TYR A 59 4.26 25.69 3.00
N LEU A 60 3.32 24.76 3.13
CA LEU A 60 1.97 25.06 3.63
C LEU A 60 2.05 25.41 5.13
N PHE A 61 1.32 26.43 5.56
CA PHE A 61 1.26 26.90 6.97
C PHE A 61 2.60 27.17 7.67
N ASN A 62 3.64 27.60 6.93
CA ASN A 62 5.00 27.83 7.44
C ASN A 62 5.68 26.57 8.01
N ASP A 63 5.30 25.39 7.54
CA ASP A 63 6.00 24.16 7.92
C ASP A 63 7.47 24.18 7.46
N SER A 64 8.31 23.42 8.17
CA SER A 64 9.74 23.33 7.87
C SER A 64 10.04 22.32 6.75
N ALA A 65 11.20 22.47 6.10
CA ALA A 65 11.71 21.47 5.16
C ALA A 65 11.81 20.07 5.79
N THR A 66 12.15 20.00 7.09
CA THR A 66 12.20 18.74 7.85
C THR A 66 10.83 18.07 7.92
N THR A 67 9.78 18.84 8.16
CA THR A 67 8.38 18.34 8.23
C THR A 67 7.97 17.71 6.90
N TYR A 68 8.30 18.35 5.79
CA TYR A 68 8.03 17.84 4.45
C TYR A 68 8.81 16.57 4.11
N ASN A 69 10.08 16.48 4.53
CA ASN A 69 10.86 15.25 4.37
C ASN A 69 10.21 14.07 5.11
N ILE A 70 9.64 14.31 6.29
CA ILE A 70 8.88 13.29 7.04
C ILE A 70 7.63 12.88 6.27
N TYR A 71 6.89 13.82 5.67
CA TYR A 71 5.71 13.52 4.85
C TYR A 71 6.06 12.66 3.63
N ILE A 72 7.12 13.02 2.90
CA ILE A 72 7.62 12.25 1.75
C ILE A 72 8.03 10.85 2.19
N PHE A 73 8.74 10.73 3.32
CA PHE A 73 9.15 9.44 3.86
C PHE A 73 7.95 8.57 4.23
N LEU A 74 6.97 9.11 4.96
CA LEU A 74 5.77 8.35 5.38
C LEU A 74 4.95 7.86 4.18
N ILE A 75 4.70 8.73 3.20
CA ILE A 75 3.94 8.37 2.00
C ILE A 75 4.71 7.34 1.17
N GLY A 76 6.01 7.54 0.97
CA GLY A 76 6.88 6.59 0.26
C GLY A 76 6.92 5.24 0.96
N PHE A 77 7.07 5.22 2.28
CA PHE A 77 7.09 4.01 3.09
C PHE A 77 5.78 3.22 2.97
N ILE A 78 4.63 3.89 3.09
CA ILE A 78 3.31 3.26 2.97
C ILE A 78 3.07 2.76 1.54
N ALA A 79 3.48 3.52 0.53
CA ALA A 79 3.40 3.09 -0.87
C ALA A 79 4.22 1.81 -1.11
N VAL A 80 5.42 1.72 -0.54
CA VAL A 80 6.27 0.52 -0.61
C VAL A 80 5.62 -0.67 0.12
N LEU A 81 5.13 -0.47 1.34
CA LEU A 81 4.43 -1.52 2.11
C LEU A 81 3.21 -2.07 1.37
N TRP A 82 2.49 -1.23 0.63
CA TRP A 82 1.37 -1.67 -0.22
C TRP A 82 1.87 -2.44 -1.46
N THR A 83 2.95 -1.94 -2.06
CA THR A 83 3.45 -2.44 -3.34
C THR A 83 4.11 -3.83 -3.19
N ILE A 84 4.81 -4.10 -2.09
CA ILE A 84 5.48 -5.40 -1.82
C ILE A 84 4.54 -6.62 -1.91
N PRO A 85 3.42 -6.71 -1.16
CA PRO A 85 2.52 -7.86 -1.25
C PRO A 85 1.89 -8.00 -2.65
N ASN A 86 1.63 -6.87 -3.32
CA ASN A 86 1.09 -6.88 -4.68
C ASN A 86 2.10 -7.42 -5.70
N LEU A 87 3.39 -7.09 -5.58
CA LEU A 87 4.43 -7.70 -6.41
C LEU A 87 4.61 -9.19 -6.10
N MET A 88 4.59 -9.61 -4.83
CA MET A 88 4.71 -11.02 -4.46
C MET A 88 3.60 -11.89 -5.07
N ASN A 89 2.37 -11.38 -5.13
CA ASN A 89 1.27 -12.06 -5.83
C ASN A 89 1.57 -12.25 -7.33
N LYS A 90 2.14 -11.23 -7.99
CA LYS A 90 2.55 -11.32 -9.41
C LYS A 90 3.72 -12.28 -9.62
N PHE A 91 4.69 -12.34 -8.71
CA PHE A 91 5.79 -13.30 -8.78
C PHE A 91 5.33 -14.76 -8.61
N THR A 92 4.30 -14.99 -7.79
CA THR A 92 3.71 -16.32 -7.63
C THR A 92 3.02 -16.79 -8.91
N PHE A 93 2.33 -15.88 -9.62
CA PHE A 93 1.79 -16.13 -10.96
C PHE A 93 2.91 -16.47 -11.96
N PHE A 94 4.01 -15.73 -11.95
CA PHE A 94 5.16 -15.97 -12.83
C PHE A 94 5.81 -17.35 -12.57
N ARG A 95 5.93 -17.75 -11.30
CA ARG A 95 6.45 -19.07 -10.92
C ARG A 95 5.58 -20.22 -11.42
N ASN A 96 4.26 -20.04 -11.43
CA ASN A 96 3.34 -21.03 -11.99
C ASN A 96 3.36 -21.05 -13.51
N PHE A 97 3.60 -19.92 -14.16
CA PHE A 97 3.71 -19.84 -15.63
C PHE A 97 4.97 -20.54 -16.17
N VAL A 98 6.10 -20.45 -15.45
CA VAL A 98 7.36 -21.12 -15.83
C VAL A 98 7.30 -22.64 -15.63
N LYS A 99 6.50 -23.13 -14.67
CA LYS A 99 6.33 -24.59 -14.45
C LYS A 99 5.54 -25.31 -15.55
N THR A 100 4.71 -24.61 -16.32
CA THR A 100 3.84 -25.24 -17.34
C THR A 100 4.57 -25.56 -18.65
N LYS A 101 5.84 -25.15 -18.83
CA LYS A 101 6.57 -25.34 -20.09
C LYS A 101 7.50 -26.55 -20.15
N HIS A 102 7.42 -27.48 -19.19
CA HIS A 102 8.32 -28.64 -19.12
C HIS A 102 7.63 -30.02 -19.23
N PHE A 103 6.55 -30.14 -20.00
CA PHE A 103 6.03 -31.45 -20.42
C PHE A 103 5.58 -31.40 -21.88
N HIS A 104 6.54 -31.52 -22.79
CA HIS A 104 6.40 -32.24 -24.07
C HIS A 104 7.78 -32.27 -24.72
N THR A 105 8.55 -33.29 -24.40
CA THR A 105 9.66 -33.71 -25.25
C THR A 105 9.68 -35.23 -25.24
N ASP A 106 9.29 -35.76 -26.39
CA ASP A 106 9.57 -37.10 -26.93
C ASP A 106 9.24 -38.33 -26.10
N ASP A 107 8.04 -38.85 -26.36
CA ASP A 107 7.86 -40.29 -26.58
C ASP A 107 8.72 -40.71 -27.80
N GLY A 108 9.96 -41.11 -27.54
CA GLY A 108 10.89 -41.65 -28.54
C GLY A 108 11.11 -43.15 -28.35
N ASP A 109 10.25 -43.95 -28.98
CA ASP A 109 10.43 -45.34 -29.44
C ASP A 109 11.33 -46.30 -28.61
N ASP A 110 10.68 -47.02 -27.68
CA ASP A 110 11.22 -48.27 -27.11
C ASP A 110 10.98 -49.45 -28.10
N LEU A 111 11.92 -49.62 -29.04
CA LEU A 111 11.96 -50.67 -30.07
C LEU A 111 12.29 -52.09 -29.54
N SER A 112 11.91 -52.43 -28.30
CA SER A 112 12.38 -53.66 -27.63
C SER A 112 11.38 -54.84 -27.56
N LYS A 113 10.20 -54.79 -28.19
CA LYS A 113 9.20 -55.87 -28.05
C LYS A 113 9.00 -56.72 -29.32
N PRO A 114 9.33 -58.03 -29.31
CA PRO A 114 9.10 -58.91 -30.44
C PRO A 114 7.60 -59.21 -30.63
N LYS A 115 7.18 -59.07 -31.89
CA LYS A 115 5.84 -59.34 -32.44
C LYS A 115 5.48 -60.81 -32.26
N LYS A 116 4.63 -61.13 -31.27
CA LYS A 116 4.01 -62.46 -31.16
C LYS A 116 3.01 -62.65 -32.30
N LEU A 117 3.43 -63.38 -33.33
CA LEU A 117 2.58 -64.02 -34.33
C LEU A 117 1.63 -65.00 -33.61
N ARG A 118 0.33 -64.70 -33.62
CA ARG A 118 -0.70 -65.71 -33.36
C ARG A 118 -1.12 -66.34 -34.68
N LYS A 119 -1.10 -67.68 -34.68
CA LYS A 119 -1.65 -68.59 -35.69
C LYS A 119 -3.10 -68.26 -36.03
#